data_AF-A0A932VCQ4-F1
#
_entry.id   AF-A0A932VCQ4-F1
#
_cell.length_a   1.000
_cell.length_b   1.000
_cell.length_c   1.000
_cell.angle_alpha   90.00
_cell.angle_beta   90.00
_cell.angle_gamma   90.00
#
_symmetry.space_group_name_H-M   'P 1'
#
loop_
_entity.id
_entity.type
_entity.pdbx_description
1 polymer ?
#
loop_
_entity_poly.entity_id
_entity_poly.type
_entity_poly.pdbx_seq_one_letter_code
_entity_poly.pdbx_strand_id
1 'polypeptide(L)'
;MALRSYFRKSRLHRAGYLKILEQLSAVASQADGLGAALWALPSPVEFKIQNTSPSHGRGVLLDVWRVYRTEWLESLRARCKLEVEQRAFKDCEAHLSRVVAELNRKIRDFETGLERLNKKKRLELAGRFYAQLKQDAEITRAASFLLYRYLITEKSTYLFEADNADLIIEFFSHLAQHASEIIPAQLEGECPKFLAWRIKSLIPSTQQLLSDSVMLPRLYRRTSNGKSVLVGSTPSSDFETVSVRPLHGVWTGIVHQDCLAGEHRNLDNTSPRRWAIGGLAGALTLFLSRDGAYQGVIRLIPMQGPDDQRVVSIDACAPVLGTQVNVEKPKSLFEAWLVALVSNIPETLRRIVMSESTDGDLAQVKQVIWESPCYREGLDLGRSDQFRFSDPKTEQYLRTLPLTQAARFHSDSFVTDMTLHDSGKIRLLELPPHCVW
;
A
#
# COMPACT_ATOMS: atom_id res chain seq x y z
N MET A 1 17.22 -17.13 24.90
CA MET A 1 17.71 -18.05 23.84
C MET A 1 17.44 -17.54 22.42
N ALA A 2 16.26 -16.94 22.14
CA ALA A 2 15.93 -16.34 20.83
C ALA A 2 16.89 -15.24 20.34
N LEU A 3 17.50 -14.47 21.26
CA LEU A 3 18.50 -13.44 20.92
C LEU A 3 19.76 -14.02 20.27
N ARG A 4 20.21 -15.24 20.63
CA ARG A 4 21.47 -15.82 20.13
C ARG A 4 21.47 -16.17 18.64
N SER A 5 20.32 -16.53 18.04
CA SER A 5 20.25 -16.83 16.60
C SER A 5 20.22 -15.57 15.74
N TYR A 6 19.70 -14.46 16.28
CA TYR A 6 19.67 -13.15 15.64
C TYR A 6 21.08 -12.57 15.41
N PHE A 7 22.04 -12.87 16.31
CA PHE A 7 23.39 -12.29 16.33
C PHE A 7 24.40 -12.87 15.33
N ARG A 8 24.13 -14.01 14.67
CA ARG A 8 25.07 -14.54 13.67
C ARG A 8 25.10 -13.72 12.37
N LYS A 9 24.14 -12.82 12.15
CA LYS A 9 24.00 -12.03 10.92
C LYS A 9 24.30 -10.53 11.08
N SER A 10 24.34 -9.98 12.30
CA SER A 10 24.64 -8.55 12.51
C SER A 10 26.15 -8.31 12.59
N ARG A 11 26.65 -7.29 11.87
CA ARG A 11 28.07 -6.87 11.89
C ARG A 11 28.41 -5.99 13.11
N LEU A 12 27.63 -6.03 14.18
CA LEU A 12 27.97 -5.28 15.39
C LEU A 12 29.15 -5.94 16.09
N HIS A 13 30.23 -5.19 16.28
CA HIS A 13 31.34 -5.64 17.10
C HIS A 13 30.89 -5.74 18.56
N ARG A 14 31.22 -6.84 19.23
CA ARG A 14 30.86 -7.15 20.63
C ARG A 14 31.10 -5.97 21.59
N ALA A 15 32.17 -5.21 21.37
CA ALA A 15 32.53 -4.05 22.20
C ALA A 15 31.46 -2.95 22.21
N GLY A 16 30.91 -2.60 21.05
CA GLY A 16 29.90 -1.55 21.00
C GLY A 16 28.54 -2.00 21.52
N TYR A 17 28.21 -3.29 21.42
CA TYR A 17 27.04 -3.85 22.10
C TYR A 17 27.17 -3.76 23.62
N LEU A 18 28.33 -4.10 24.18
CA LEU A 18 28.59 -3.99 25.62
C LEU A 18 28.47 -2.53 26.10
N LYS A 19 28.91 -1.57 25.30
CA LYS A 19 28.77 -0.14 25.61
C LYS A 19 27.31 0.32 25.64
N ILE A 20 26.47 -0.16 24.71
CA ILE A 20 25.03 0.13 24.74
C ILE A 20 24.38 -0.53 25.97
N LEU A 21 24.75 -1.78 26.30
CA LEU A 21 24.25 -2.44 27.51
C LEU A 21 24.67 -1.73 28.79
N GLU A 22 25.90 -1.23 28.86
CA GLU A 22 26.40 -0.46 30.00
C GLU A 22 25.61 0.85 30.16
N GLN A 23 25.40 1.57 29.06
CA GLN A 23 24.54 2.75 29.04
C GLN A 23 23.14 2.40 29.55
N LEU A 24 22.48 1.39 28.97
CA LEU A 24 21.14 0.95 29.36
C LEU A 24 21.04 0.40 30.79
N SER A 25 22.08 -0.24 31.32
CA SER A 25 22.09 -0.71 32.70
C SER A 25 22.12 0.46 33.68
N ALA A 26 22.83 1.54 33.35
CA ALA A 26 22.75 2.79 34.10
C ALA A 26 21.37 3.45 33.97
N VAL A 27 20.69 3.28 32.83
CA VAL A 27 19.30 3.75 32.61
C VAL A 27 18.28 2.96 33.41
N ALA A 28 18.36 1.62 33.42
CA ALA A 28 17.41 0.76 34.10
C ALA A 28 17.33 1.06 35.60
N SER A 29 18.46 1.41 36.23
CA SER A 29 18.51 1.85 37.63
C SER A 29 17.88 3.22 37.90
N GLN A 30 17.62 4.03 36.86
CA GLN A 30 17.00 5.36 36.97
C GLN A 30 15.52 5.38 36.52
N ALA A 31 15.08 4.32 35.84
CA ALA A 31 13.76 4.21 35.22
C ALA A 31 12.65 3.68 36.16
N ASP A 32 13.01 3.19 37.35
CA ASP A 32 12.07 2.82 38.42
C ASP A 32 11.30 4.07 38.89
N GLY A 33 10.21 4.38 38.18
CA GLY A 33 9.36 5.55 38.45
C GLY A 33 9.03 6.43 37.24
N LEU A 34 9.18 5.94 36.00
CA LEU A 34 8.60 6.58 34.81
C LEU A 34 7.07 6.42 34.85
N GLY A 35 6.36 7.53 35.10
CA GLY A 35 4.91 7.56 35.31
C GLY A 35 4.12 7.15 34.07
N ALA A 36 3.76 5.87 33.99
CA ALA A 36 3.06 5.26 32.86
C ALA A 36 1.56 5.62 32.77
N ALA A 37 0.97 6.31 33.75
CA ALA A 37 -0.48 6.38 33.90
C ALA A 37 -1.18 7.61 33.28
N LEU A 38 -0.47 8.71 33.03
CA LEU A 38 -1.12 9.98 32.64
C LEU A 38 -1.10 10.29 31.13
N TRP A 39 -0.36 9.52 30.33
CA TRP A 39 -0.07 9.84 28.92
C TRP A 39 0.05 8.62 28.01
N ALA A 40 -0.36 7.44 28.46
CA ALA A 40 -0.37 6.27 27.59
C ALA A 40 -1.30 6.58 26.41
N LEU A 41 -0.72 6.72 25.21
CA LEU A 41 -1.47 6.50 23.97
C LEU A 41 -2.25 5.19 24.18
N PRO A 42 -3.54 5.13 23.83
CA PRO A 42 -4.32 3.91 24.01
C PRO A 42 -3.55 2.71 23.45
N SER A 43 -3.70 1.57 24.14
CA SER A 43 -3.16 0.25 23.77
C SER A 43 -3.09 0.08 22.26
N PRO A 44 -2.01 -0.52 21.72
CA PRO A 44 -1.57 -0.23 20.37
C PRO A 44 -2.63 -0.47 19.33
N VAL A 45 -2.86 0.57 18.52
CA VAL A 45 -3.67 0.48 17.32
C VAL A 45 -2.86 -0.34 16.31
N GLU A 46 -2.94 -1.66 16.42
CA GLU A 46 -2.51 -2.54 15.34
C GLU A 46 -3.56 -2.39 14.24
N PHE A 47 -3.19 -1.74 13.14
CA PHE A 47 -4.05 -1.67 11.97
C PHE A 47 -3.41 -2.43 10.82
N LYS A 48 -4.28 -3.01 10.01
CA LYS A 48 -3.94 -3.75 8.80
C LYS A 48 -4.38 -2.91 7.61
N ILE A 49 -3.44 -2.47 6.79
CA ILE A 49 -3.71 -1.79 5.52
C ILE A 49 -3.53 -2.83 4.42
N GLN A 50 -4.64 -3.26 3.83
CA GLN A 50 -4.60 -4.16 2.69
C GLN A 50 -4.29 -3.33 1.44
N ASN A 51 -3.11 -3.51 0.85
CA ASN A 51 -2.88 -3.05 -0.50
C ASN A 51 -3.37 -4.13 -1.46
N THR A 52 -4.64 -4.05 -1.83
CA THR A 52 -5.35 -5.09 -2.59
C THR A 52 -4.92 -5.17 -4.04
N SER A 53 -4.40 -4.08 -4.60
CA SER A 53 -4.15 -3.97 -6.03
C SER A 53 -2.66 -3.89 -6.31
N PRO A 54 -2.08 -4.83 -7.05
CA PRO A 54 -0.66 -4.77 -7.42
C PRO A 54 -0.39 -3.49 -8.22
N SER A 55 0.71 -2.81 -7.91
CA SER A 55 1.18 -1.73 -8.76
C SER A 55 2.09 -2.25 -9.85
N HIS A 56 1.82 -1.91 -11.10
CA HIS A 56 2.64 -2.30 -12.25
C HIS A 56 3.65 -1.21 -12.64
N GLY A 57 3.69 -0.09 -11.90
CA GLY A 57 4.52 1.07 -12.22
C GLY A 57 4.15 1.69 -13.57
N ARG A 58 2.86 1.71 -13.89
CA ARG A 58 2.32 2.24 -15.15
C ARG A 58 1.45 3.48 -14.91
N GLY A 59 1.55 4.45 -15.80
CA GLY A 59 0.58 5.54 -15.92
C GLY A 59 -0.47 5.20 -16.99
N VAL A 60 -1.42 6.10 -17.19
CA VAL A 60 -2.42 6.01 -18.28
C VAL A 60 -2.33 7.28 -19.11
N LEU A 61 -2.22 7.15 -20.43
CA LEU A 61 -2.49 8.28 -21.31
C LEU A 61 -3.98 8.28 -21.64
N LEU A 62 -4.76 9.09 -20.92
CA LEU A 62 -6.24 9.05 -20.97
C LEU A 62 -6.80 9.19 -22.39
N ASP A 63 -6.22 10.02 -23.25
CA ASP A 63 -6.72 10.18 -24.62
C ASP A 63 -6.49 8.93 -25.48
N VAL A 64 -5.32 8.31 -25.35
CA VAL A 64 -5.00 7.04 -26.03
C VAL A 64 -5.89 5.92 -25.49
N TRP A 65 -6.05 5.87 -24.17
CA TRP A 65 -6.91 4.91 -23.50
C TRP A 65 -8.38 5.03 -23.94
N ARG A 66 -8.90 6.25 -24.04
CA ARG A 66 -10.26 6.52 -24.54
C ARG A 66 -10.45 6.05 -25.98
N VAL A 67 -9.49 6.32 -26.86
CA VAL A 67 -9.54 5.84 -28.25
C VAL A 67 -9.55 4.31 -28.27
N TYR A 68 -8.62 3.66 -27.58
CA TYR A 68 -8.57 2.20 -27.48
C TYR A 68 -9.87 1.60 -26.95
N ARG A 69 -10.43 2.17 -25.87
CA ARG A 69 -11.71 1.74 -25.30
C ARG A 69 -12.83 1.84 -26.33
N THR A 70 -12.97 3.00 -26.98
CA THR A 70 -14.02 3.22 -27.99
C THR A 70 -13.89 2.23 -29.13
N GLU A 71 -12.69 2.06 -29.69
CA GLU A 71 -12.44 1.08 -30.76
C GLU A 71 -12.73 -0.35 -30.33
N TRP A 72 -12.37 -0.73 -29.10
CA TRP A 72 -12.64 -2.05 -28.57
C TRP A 72 -14.14 -2.29 -28.36
N LEU A 73 -14.87 -1.33 -27.77
CA LEU A 73 -16.32 -1.39 -27.61
C LEU A 73 -17.04 -1.46 -28.96
N GLU A 74 -16.63 -0.67 -29.94
CA GLU A 74 -17.14 -0.74 -31.31
C GLU A 74 -16.83 -2.09 -31.95
N SER A 75 -15.66 -2.68 -31.69
CA SER A 75 -15.33 -4.02 -32.17
C SER A 75 -16.24 -5.10 -31.57
N LEU A 76 -16.60 -4.99 -30.28
CA LEU A 76 -17.54 -5.90 -29.63
C LEU A 76 -18.95 -5.71 -30.20
N ARG A 77 -19.38 -4.45 -30.35
CA ARG A 77 -20.67 -4.08 -30.94
C ARG A 77 -20.82 -4.60 -32.37
N ALA A 78 -19.81 -4.40 -33.23
CA ALA A 78 -19.80 -4.89 -34.60
C ALA A 78 -19.89 -6.42 -34.67
N ARG A 79 -19.27 -7.13 -33.72
CA ARG A 79 -19.36 -8.60 -33.63
C ARG A 79 -20.74 -9.09 -33.27
N CYS A 80 -21.54 -8.32 -32.52
CA CYS A 80 -22.88 -8.72 -32.10
C CYS A 80 -23.83 -8.98 -33.28
N LYS A 81 -23.71 -8.22 -34.39
CA LYS A 81 -24.61 -8.23 -35.59
C LYS A 81 -26.12 -8.16 -35.32
N LEU A 82 -26.53 -8.14 -34.06
CA LEU A 82 -27.87 -7.79 -33.61
C LEU A 82 -28.01 -6.29 -33.82
N GLU A 83 -29.21 -5.83 -34.18
CA GLU A 83 -29.61 -4.43 -34.07
C GLU A 83 -29.71 -4.07 -32.57
N VAL A 84 -28.60 -4.17 -31.84
CA VAL A 84 -28.50 -4.01 -30.38
C VAL A 84 -29.00 -2.65 -29.93
N GLU A 85 -28.93 -1.66 -30.81
CA GLU A 85 -29.38 -0.30 -30.54
C GLU A 85 -30.89 -0.10 -30.72
N GLN A 86 -31.55 -0.96 -31.49
CA GLN A 86 -32.97 -0.77 -31.85
C GLN A 86 -33.90 -1.73 -31.10
N ARG A 87 -33.36 -2.81 -30.52
CA ARG A 87 -34.15 -3.80 -29.79
C ARG A 87 -34.20 -3.51 -28.31
N ALA A 88 -35.39 -3.62 -27.72
CA ALA A 88 -35.53 -3.55 -26.28
C ALA A 88 -34.71 -4.66 -25.61
N PHE A 89 -34.21 -4.42 -24.40
CA PHE A 89 -33.42 -5.38 -23.63
C PHE A 89 -34.07 -6.77 -23.56
N LYS A 90 -35.40 -6.79 -23.42
CA LYS A 90 -36.24 -7.98 -23.38
C LYS A 90 -36.14 -8.86 -24.65
N ASP A 91 -36.01 -8.24 -25.83
CA ASP A 91 -35.87 -8.98 -27.09
C ASP A 91 -34.49 -9.63 -27.22
N CYS A 92 -33.47 -9.00 -26.61
CA CYS A 92 -32.13 -9.56 -26.55
C CYS A 92 -32.04 -10.74 -25.56
N GLU A 93 -32.75 -10.67 -24.43
CA GLU A 93 -32.86 -11.80 -23.49
C GLU A 93 -33.51 -13.02 -24.17
N ALA A 94 -34.60 -12.83 -24.93
CA ALA A 94 -35.23 -13.91 -25.65
C ALA A 94 -34.29 -14.58 -26.69
N HIS A 95 -33.47 -13.78 -27.36
CA HIS A 95 -32.45 -14.30 -28.27
C HIS A 95 -31.34 -15.06 -27.52
N LEU A 96 -30.80 -14.49 -26.43
CA LEU A 96 -29.79 -15.16 -25.60
C LEU A 96 -30.30 -16.49 -25.04
N SER A 97 -31.52 -16.52 -24.50
CA SER A 97 -32.16 -17.74 -24.01
C SER A 97 -32.27 -18.81 -25.10
N ARG A 98 -32.56 -18.42 -26.34
CA ARG A 98 -32.61 -19.34 -27.49
C ARG A 98 -31.24 -19.91 -27.82
N VAL A 99 -30.21 -19.06 -27.89
CA VAL A 99 -28.82 -19.48 -28.14
C VAL A 99 -28.34 -20.44 -27.05
N VAL A 100 -28.63 -20.12 -25.79
CA VAL A 100 -28.29 -20.96 -24.63
C VAL A 100 -29.01 -22.30 -24.68
N ALA A 101 -30.31 -22.31 -24.98
CA ALA A 101 -31.10 -23.54 -25.10
C ALA A 101 -30.59 -24.43 -26.24
N GLU A 102 -30.28 -23.84 -27.40
CA GLU A 102 -29.72 -24.58 -28.54
C GLU A 102 -28.34 -25.17 -28.22
N LEU A 103 -27.48 -24.41 -27.54
CA LEU A 103 -26.16 -24.86 -27.13
C LEU A 103 -26.25 -25.99 -26.09
N ASN A 104 -27.11 -25.84 -25.07
CA ASN A 104 -27.37 -26.89 -24.09
C ASN A 104 -27.92 -28.17 -24.75
N ARG A 105 -28.76 -28.04 -25.79
CA ARG A 105 -29.21 -29.20 -26.59
C ARG A 105 -28.04 -29.85 -27.32
N LYS A 106 -27.24 -29.08 -28.07
CA LYS A 106 -26.07 -29.59 -28.82
C LYS A 106 -25.07 -30.31 -27.91
N ILE A 107 -24.79 -29.77 -26.72
CA ILE A 107 -23.89 -30.37 -25.73
C ILE A 107 -24.46 -31.69 -25.21
N ARG A 108 -25.73 -31.71 -24.79
CA ARG A 108 -26.37 -32.93 -24.27
C ARG A 108 -26.46 -34.03 -25.31
N ASP A 109 -26.88 -33.70 -26.53
CA ASP A 109 -26.97 -34.67 -27.63
C ASP A 109 -25.59 -35.28 -27.93
N PHE A 110 -24.55 -34.45 -27.93
CA PHE A 110 -23.17 -34.88 -28.12
C PHE A 110 -22.69 -35.78 -26.97
N GLU A 111 -22.88 -35.39 -25.72
CA GLU A 111 -22.47 -36.15 -24.54
C GLU A 111 -23.15 -37.52 -24.46
N THR A 112 -24.45 -37.57 -24.79
CA THR A 112 -25.23 -38.82 -24.86
C THR A 112 -24.66 -39.75 -25.93
N GLY A 113 -24.22 -39.20 -27.08
CA GLY A 113 -23.55 -39.95 -28.14
C GLY A 113 -22.18 -40.53 -27.72
N LEU A 114 -21.52 -39.93 -26.72
CA LEU A 114 -20.19 -40.36 -26.26
C LEU A 114 -20.23 -41.55 -25.29
N GLU A 115 -21.34 -41.80 -24.59
CA GLU A 115 -21.42 -42.80 -23.51
C GLU A 115 -21.07 -44.22 -23.97
N ARG A 116 -21.33 -44.53 -25.24
CA ARG A 116 -21.12 -45.86 -25.84
C ARG A 116 -19.71 -46.07 -26.41
N LEU A 117 -18.84 -45.06 -26.32
CA LEU A 117 -17.51 -45.06 -26.93
C LEU A 117 -16.40 -45.32 -25.91
N ASN A 118 -15.30 -45.93 -26.37
CA ASN A 118 -14.11 -46.09 -25.54
C ASN A 118 -13.42 -44.74 -25.23
N LYS A 119 -12.63 -44.70 -24.15
CA LYS A 119 -11.99 -43.46 -23.63
C LYS A 119 -11.21 -42.68 -24.69
N LYS A 120 -10.44 -43.36 -25.55
CA LYS A 120 -9.62 -42.71 -26.59
C LYS A 120 -10.50 -42.00 -27.63
N LYS A 121 -11.52 -42.68 -28.16
CA LYS A 121 -12.46 -42.10 -29.13
C LYS A 121 -13.28 -40.97 -28.53
N ARG A 122 -13.67 -41.09 -27.25
CA ARG A 122 -14.37 -40.02 -26.51
C ARG A 122 -13.55 -38.73 -26.46
N LEU A 123 -12.27 -38.82 -26.08
CA LEU A 123 -11.40 -37.64 -25.99
C LEU A 123 -11.16 -36.99 -27.36
N GLU A 124 -10.95 -37.79 -28.41
CA GLU A 124 -10.76 -37.29 -29.78
C GLU A 124 -11.99 -36.53 -30.28
N LEU A 125 -13.18 -37.15 -30.17
CA LEU A 125 -14.43 -36.51 -30.62
C LEU A 125 -14.77 -35.29 -29.76
N ALA A 126 -14.58 -35.36 -28.44
CA ALA A 126 -14.80 -34.21 -27.56
C ALA A 126 -13.89 -33.04 -27.95
N GLY A 127 -12.61 -33.29 -28.19
CA GLY A 127 -11.68 -32.27 -28.65
C GLY A 127 -12.14 -31.58 -29.93
N ARG A 128 -12.60 -32.35 -30.92
CA ARG A 128 -13.13 -31.79 -32.19
C ARG A 128 -14.41 -30.99 -31.98
N PHE A 129 -15.37 -31.53 -31.22
CA PHE A 129 -16.64 -30.87 -30.94
C PHE A 129 -16.44 -29.53 -30.22
N TYR A 130 -15.66 -29.50 -29.14
CA TYR A 130 -15.38 -28.25 -28.44
C TYR A 130 -14.54 -27.29 -29.29
N ALA A 131 -13.64 -27.77 -30.16
CA ALA A 131 -12.94 -26.90 -31.11
C ALA A 131 -13.90 -26.24 -32.11
N GLN A 132 -14.91 -26.97 -32.60
CA GLN A 132 -15.96 -26.43 -33.46
C GLN A 132 -16.82 -25.40 -32.73
N LEU A 133 -17.25 -25.71 -31.49
CA LEU A 133 -18.00 -24.75 -30.67
C LEU A 133 -17.21 -23.45 -30.44
N LYS A 134 -15.88 -23.52 -30.30
CA LYS A 134 -15.04 -22.30 -30.13
C LYS A 134 -15.08 -21.38 -31.34
N GLN A 135 -15.40 -21.92 -32.51
CA GLN A 135 -15.52 -21.20 -33.78
C GLN A 135 -16.97 -20.82 -34.12
N ASP A 136 -17.95 -21.18 -33.26
CA ASP A 136 -19.35 -20.88 -33.50
C ASP A 136 -19.60 -19.35 -33.44
N ALA A 137 -20.16 -18.82 -34.52
CA ALA A 137 -20.42 -17.40 -34.69
C ALA A 137 -21.58 -16.90 -33.81
N GLU A 138 -22.57 -17.74 -33.47
CA GLU A 138 -23.68 -17.38 -32.58
C GLU A 138 -23.18 -17.27 -31.13
N ILE A 139 -22.30 -18.19 -30.69
CA ILE A 139 -21.70 -18.12 -29.35
C ILE A 139 -20.82 -16.87 -29.23
N THR A 140 -20.02 -16.59 -30.25
CA THR A 140 -19.17 -15.39 -30.27
C THR A 140 -20.02 -14.12 -30.23
N ARG A 141 -21.16 -14.10 -30.93
CA ARG A 141 -22.13 -13.00 -30.89
C ARG A 141 -22.75 -12.81 -29.51
N ALA A 142 -23.26 -13.88 -28.90
CA ALA A 142 -23.85 -13.85 -27.56
C ALA A 142 -22.84 -13.39 -26.50
N ALA A 143 -21.60 -13.91 -26.53
CA ALA A 143 -20.54 -13.50 -25.61
C ALA A 143 -20.13 -12.03 -25.81
N SER A 144 -19.99 -11.57 -27.06
CA SER A 144 -19.67 -10.17 -27.35
C SER A 144 -20.77 -9.23 -26.87
N PHE A 145 -22.04 -9.63 -27.04
CA PHE A 145 -23.20 -8.87 -26.57
C PHE A 145 -23.21 -8.74 -25.04
N LEU A 146 -23.08 -9.85 -24.31
CA LEU A 146 -23.07 -9.86 -22.86
C LEU A 146 -21.93 -9.00 -22.30
N LEU A 147 -20.73 -9.15 -22.86
CA LEU A 147 -19.57 -8.34 -22.47
C LEU A 147 -19.78 -6.85 -22.79
N TYR A 148 -20.21 -6.51 -24.00
CA TYR A 148 -20.50 -5.13 -24.40
C TYR A 148 -21.50 -4.47 -23.43
N ARG A 149 -22.60 -5.15 -23.13
CA ARG A 149 -23.64 -4.66 -22.20
C ARG A 149 -23.09 -4.42 -20.79
N TYR A 150 -22.24 -5.31 -20.30
CA TYR A 150 -21.58 -5.12 -19.01
C TYR A 150 -20.69 -3.88 -18.99
N LEU A 151 -19.90 -3.67 -20.05
CA LEU A 151 -18.90 -2.61 -20.13
C LEU A 151 -19.49 -1.21 -20.32
N ILE A 152 -20.73 -1.10 -20.84
CA ILE A 152 -21.44 0.19 -20.95
C ILE A 152 -22.26 0.55 -19.69
N THR A 153 -22.17 -0.25 -18.62
CA THR A 153 -22.77 0.12 -17.34
C THR A 153 -22.05 1.33 -16.73
N GLU A 154 -22.75 2.08 -15.90
CA GLU A 154 -22.18 3.22 -15.15
C GLU A 154 -20.99 2.76 -14.29
N LYS A 155 -21.12 1.62 -13.61
CA LYS A 155 -20.05 1.00 -12.80
C LYS A 155 -18.77 0.73 -13.61
N SER A 156 -18.89 0.16 -14.81
CA SER A 156 -17.72 -0.11 -15.65
C SER A 156 -17.15 1.17 -16.25
N THR A 157 -18.01 2.11 -16.62
CA THR A 157 -17.61 3.41 -17.17
C THR A 157 -16.79 4.21 -16.16
N TYR A 158 -17.19 4.22 -14.89
CA TYR A 158 -16.42 4.83 -13.80
C TYR A 158 -14.98 4.29 -13.73
N LEU A 159 -14.81 2.97 -13.78
CA LEU A 159 -13.49 2.34 -13.73
C LEU A 159 -12.65 2.61 -14.99
N PHE A 160 -13.29 2.80 -16.14
CA PHE A 160 -12.61 3.20 -17.38
C PHE A 160 -12.17 4.65 -17.39
N GLU A 161 -12.80 5.51 -16.61
CA GLU A 161 -12.45 6.92 -16.50
C GLU A 161 -11.45 7.18 -15.37
N ALA A 162 -11.07 6.13 -14.64
CA ALA A 162 -9.99 6.18 -13.66
C ALA A 162 -8.66 6.52 -14.34
N ASP A 163 -8.00 7.57 -13.87
CA ASP A 163 -6.62 7.92 -14.25
C ASP A 163 -5.60 7.05 -13.49
N ASN A 164 -5.83 5.73 -13.49
CA ASN A 164 -4.98 4.76 -12.79
C ASN A 164 -4.89 3.45 -13.58
N ALA A 165 -3.68 3.14 -14.05
CA ALA A 165 -3.41 1.97 -14.87
C ALA A 165 -3.65 0.66 -14.13
N ASP A 166 -3.36 0.64 -12.82
CA ASP A 166 -3.48 -0.54 -12.00
C ASP A 166 -4.94 -0.89 -11.77
N LEU A 167 -5.82 0.09 -11.55
CA LEU A 167 -7.26 -0.12 -11.48
C LEU A 167 -7.83 -0.66 -12.79
N ILE A 168 -7.37 -0.14 -13.94
CA ILE A 168 -7.78 -0.63 -15.27
C ILE A 168 -7.33 -2.10 -15.43
N ILE A 169 -6.06 -2.40 -15.13
CA ILE A 169 -5.50 -3.75 -15.26
C ILE A 169 -6.22 -4.73 -14.33
N GLU A 170 -6.47 -4.32 -13.08
CA GLU A 170 -7.17 -5.13 -12.08
C GLU A 170 -8.61 -5.38 -12.51
N PHE A 171 -9.31 -4.36 -13.01
CA PHE A 171 -10.65 -4.52 -13.55
C PHE A 171 -10.69 -5.60 -14.62
N PHE A 172 -9.78 -5.58 -15.60
CA PHE A 172 -9.74 -6.61 -16.65
C PHE A 172 -9.35 -7.98 -16.12
N SER A 173 -8.40 -8.05 -15.19
CA SER A 173 -8.00 -9.29 -14.55
C SER A 173 -9.18 -9.93 -13.80
N HIS A 174 -9.88 -9.14 -12.98
CA HIS A 174 -11.07 -9.55 -12.26
C HIS A 174 -12.16 -10.00 -13.25
N LEU A 175 -12.46 -9.18 -14.26
CA LEU A 175 -13.48 -9.51 -15.27
C LEU A 175 -13.17 -10.82 -16.00
N ALA A 176 -11.90 -11.10 -16.29
CA ALA A 176 -11.47 -12.34 -16.93
C ALA A 176 -11.53 -13.57 -15.99
N GLN A 177 -11.29 -13.38 -14.69
CA GLN A 177 -11.42 -14.44 -13.67
C GLN A 177 -12.88 -14.75 -13.36
N HIS A 178 -13.73 -13.72 -13.36
CA HIS A 178 -15.14 -13.76 -12.95
C HIS A 178 -16.10 -13.63 -14.15
N ALA A 179 -15.69 -14.06 -15.35
CA ALA A 179 -16.47 -13.90 -16.57
C ALA A 179 -17.87 -14.54 -16.53
N SER A 180 -18.09 -15.51 -15.65
CA SER A 180 -19.41 -16.10 -15.41
C SER A 180 -20.40 -15.15 -14.73
N GLU A 181 -19.94 -14.18 -13.96
CA GLU A 181 -20.80 -13.21 -13.26
C GLU A 181 -21.49 -12.23 -14.23
N ILE A 182 -20.97 -12.12 -15.45
CA ILE A 182 -21.57 -11.32 -16.54
C ILE A 182 -22.83 -12.02 -17.10
N ILE A 183 -22.96 -13.33 -16.89
CA ILE A 183 -24.05 -14.14 -17.44
C ILE A 183 -25.27 -14.05 -16.51
N PRO A 184 -26.45 -13.62 -17.00
CA PRO A 184 -27.66 -13.57 -16.20
C PRO A 184 -27.98 -14.93 -15.56
N ALA A 185 -28.29 -14.92 -14.25
CA ALA A 185 -28.57 -16.14 -13.48
C ALA A 185 -29.74 -16.98 -14.02
N GLN A 186 -30.69 -16.35 -14.72
CA GLN A 186 -31.82 -17.01 -15.39
C GLN A 186 -31.44 -17.92 -16.56
N LEU A 187 -30.18 -17.90 -17.00
CA LEU A 187 -29.65 -18.78 -18.04
C LEU A 187 -29.07 -20.06 -17.41
N GLU A 188 -29.93 -21.03 -17.09
CA GLU A 188 -29.53 -22.31 -16.48
C GLU A 188 -28.77 -23.26 -17.45
N GLY A 189 -27.91 -24.15 -16.91
CA GLY A 189 -27.32 -25.29 -17.63
C GLY A 189 -25.78 -25.37 -17.64
N GLU A 190 -25.21 -26.17 -18.56
CA GLU A 190 -23.75 -26.33 -18.79
C GLU A 190 -23.19 -25.26 -19.76
N CYS A 191 -24.06 -24.65 -20.58
CA CYS A 191 -23.76 -23.54 -21.48
C CYS A 191 -23.06 -22.32 -20.82
N PRO A 192 -23.39 -21.90 -19.57
CA PRO A 192 -22.73 -20.78 -18.89
C PRO A 192 -21.22 -20.93 -18.78
N LYS A 193 -20.68 -22.15 -18.64
CA LYS A 193 -19.22 -22.38 -18.60
C LYS A 193 -18.56 -22.05 -19.94
N PHE A 194 -19.20 -22.43 -21.05
CA PHE A 194 -18.68 -22.18 -22.40
C PHE A 194 -18.79 -20.70 -22.77
N LEU A 195 -19.91 -20.07 -22.43
CA LEU A 195 -20.09 -18.63 -22.59
C LEU A 195 -19.08 -17.84 -21.75
N ALA A 196 -18.87 -18.22 -20.49
CA ALA A 196 -17.88 -17.57 -19.62
C ALA A 196 -16.46 -17.69 -20.20
N TRP A 197 -16.09 -18.88 -20.71
CA TRP A 197 -14.83 -19.08 -21.41
C TRP A 197 -14.72 -18.17 -22.64
N ARG A 198 -15.80 -18.04 -23.44
CA ARG A 198 -15.78 -17.20 -24.62
C ARG A 198 -15.67 -15.72 -24.26
N ILE A 199 -16.42 -15.25 -23.26
CA ILE A 199 -16.33 -13.89 -22.71
C ILE A 199 -14.89 -13.62 -22.25
N LYS A 200 -14.31 -14.52 -21.46
CA LYS A 200 -12.90 -14.43 -21.03
C LYS A 200 -11.94 -14.26 -22.21
N SER A 201 -12.16 -14.98 -23.33
CA SER A 201 -11.32 -14.87 -24.53
C SER A 201 -11.44 -13.54 -25.28
N LEU A 202 -12.48 -12.75 -25.01
CA LEU A 202 -12.70 -11.43 -25.61
C LEU A 202 -12.11 -10.30 -24.75
N ILE A 203 -11.75 -10.59 -23.51
CA ILE A 203 -11.18 -9.63 -22.55
C ILE A 203 -9.66 -9.51 -22.81
N PRO A 204 -9.12 -8.28 -22.96
CA PRO A 204 -7.69 -8.06 -23.07
C PRO A 204 -6.95 -8.67 -21.87
N SER A 205 -5.91 -9.45 -22.13
CA SER A 205 -5.10 -10.01 -21.04
C SER A 205 -4.25 -8.92 -20.39
N THR A 206 -3.91 -9.09 -19.10
CA THR A 206 -2.97 -8.22 -18.39
C THR A 206 -1.66 -8.03 -19.16
N GLN A 207 -1.13 -9.11 -19.75
CA GLN A 207 0.09 -9.04 -20.55
C GLN A 207 -0.08 -8.20 -21.82
N GLN A 208 -1.23 -8.32 -22.50
CA GLN A 208 -1.55 -7.51 -23.68
C GLN A 208 -1.61 -6.03 -23.31
N LEU A 209 -2.33 -5.68 -22.23
CA LEU A 209 -2.43 -4.28 -21.76
C LEU A 209 -1.05 -3.72 -21.39
N LEU A 210 -0.25 -4.47 -20.63
CA LEU A 210 1.09 -4.04 -20.18
C LEU A 210 2.14 -3.97 -21.31
N SER A 211 1.90 -4.66 -22.41
CA SER A 211 2.77 -4.61 -23.59
C SER A 211 2.61 -3.32 -24.39
N ASP A 212 1.46 -2.66 -24.28
CA ASP A 212 1.23 -1.36 -24.92
C ASP A 212 1.79 -0.22 -24.06
N SER A 213 3.04 0.15 -24.33
CA SER A 213 3.72 1.25 -23.63
C SER A 213 3.21 2.64 -24.03
N VAL A 214 2.40 2.75 -25.09
CA VAL A 214 1.79 4.02 -25.49
C VAL A 214 0.56 4.25 -24.62
N MET A 215 -0.31 3.25 -24.51
CA MET A 215 -1.50 3.30 -23.67
C MET A 215 -1.14 3.35 -22.17
N LEU A 216 -0.24 2.47 -21.74
CA LEU A 216 0.19 2.32 -20.34
C LEU A 216 1.69 2.60 -20.19
N PRO A 217 2.13 3.88 -20.26
CA PRO A 217 3.53 4.23 -20.16
C PRO A 217 4.13 3.80 -18.83
N ARG A 218 5.42 3.46 -18.85
CA ARG A 218 6.19 3.18 -17.63
C ARG A 218 6.40 4.47 -16.85
N LEU A 219 6.16 4.41 -15.54
CA LEU A 219 6.46 5.51 -14.63
C LEU A 219 7.91 5.45 -14.20
N TYR A 220 8.52 6.62 -14.08
CA TYR A 220 9.88 6.78 -13.60
C TYR A 220 9.86 7.72 -12.41
N ARG A 221 10.63 7.39 -11.37
CA ARG A 221 10.92 8.29 -10.26
C ARG A 221 12.35 8.79 -10.37
N ARG A 222 12.60 10.05 -10.00
CA ARG A 222 13.96 10.56 -9.86
C ARG A 222 14.52 10.17 -8.49
N THR A 223 15.71 9.61 -8.46
CA THR A 223 16.46 9.36 -7.23
C THR A 223 17.16 10.64 -6.76
N SER A 224 17.66 10.64 -5.53
CA SER A 224 18.38 11.78 -4.93
C SER A 224 19.58 12.28 -5.73
N ASN A 225 20.21 11.41 -6.51
CA ASN A 225 21.30 11.76 -7.44
C ASN A 225 20.81 12.18 -8.84
N GLY A 226 19.52 12.48 -9.00
CA GLY A 226 18.91 12.92 -10.26
C GLY A 226 18.67 11.83 -11.31
N LYS A 227 19.00 10.56 -11.02
CA LYS A 227 18.79 9.46 -11.97
C LYS A 227 17.31 9.08 -12.03
N SER A 228 16.78 8.94 -13.24
CA SER A 228 15.45 8.36 -13.44
C SER A 228 15.52 6.84 -13.29
N VAL A 229 14.81 6.28 -12.32
CA VAL A 229 14.66 4.84 -12.12
C VAL A 229 13.21 4.44 -12.34
N LEU A 230 13.01 3.26 -12.91
CA LEU A 230 11.68 2.72 -13.16
C LEU A 230 10.95 2.51 -11.82
N VAL A 231 9.68 2.90 -11.75
CA VAL A 231 8.79 2.49 -10.65
C VAL A 231 8.56 0.99 -10.81
N GLY A 232 9.04 0.20 -9.84
CA GLY A 232 8.97 -1.26 -9.91
C GLY A 232 7.54 -1.79 -9.74
N SER A 233 7.30 -3.02 -10.18
CA SER A 233 6.04 -3.72 -9.91
C SER A 233 5.97 -4.14 -8.44
N THR A 234 4.96 -3.68 -7.71
CA THR A 234 4.73 -4.05 -6.31
C THR A 234 3.54 -5.01 -6.26
N PRO A 235 3.69 -6.23 -5.71
CA PRO A 235 2.56 -7.15 -5.55
C PRO A 235 1.52 -6.56 -4.58
N SER A 236 0.28 -7.06 -4.64
CA SER A 236 -0.68 -6.87 -3.56
C SER A 236 -0.07 -7.38 -2.26
N SER A 237 -0.17 -6.60 -1.19
CA SER A 237 0.47 -6.95 0.08
C SER A 237 -0.30 -6.40 1.26
N ASP A 238 -0.33 -7.17 2.34
CA ASP A 238 -0.91 -6.72 3.60
C ASP A 238 0.18 -6.01 4.42
N PHE A 239 -0.08 -4.75 4.75
CA PHE A 239 0.72 -4.01 5.70
C PHE A 239 0.07 -4.08 7.07
N GLU A 240 0.88 -4.25 8.10
CA GLU A 240 0.41 -4.26 9.48
C GLU A 240 1.37 -3.42 10.33
N THR A 241 0.84 -2.75 11.36
CA THR A 241 1.69 -2.23 12.41
C THR A 241 1.58 -3.04 13.67
N VAL A 242 2.73 -3.41 14.22
CA VAL A 242 2.84 -4.16 15.47
C VAL A 242 3.50 -3.27 16.50
N SER A 243 2.86 -3.09 17.65
CA SER A 243 3.51 -2.34 18.73
C SER A 243 4.55 -3.17 19.42
N VAL A 244 5.66 -2.52 19.73
CA VAL A 244 6.76 -3.18 20.42
C VAL A 244 6.91 -2.65 21.83
N ARG A 245 7.33 -3.57 22.72
CA ARG A 245 7.69 -3.20 24.08
C ARG A 245 8.78 -2.11 24.04
N PRO A 246 8.78 -1.15 24.97
CA PRO A 246 9.75 -0.06 25.00
C PRO A 246 11.20 -0.54 24.85
N LEU A 247 11.56 -1.59 25.59
CA LEU A 247 12.88 -2.21 25.50
C LEU A 247 13.26 -2.64 24.07
N HIS A 248 12.33 -3.18 23.29
CA HIS A 248 12.58 -3.59 21.90
C HIS A 248 12.58 -2.40 20.94
N GLY A 249 11.79 -1.37 21.22
CA GLY A 249 11.79 -0.10 20.49
C GLY A 249 13.17 0.56 20.50
N VAL A 250 13.92 0.39 21.59
CA VAL A 250 15.30 0.87 21.75
C VAL A 250 16.28 0.24 20.75
N TRP A 251 15.97 -0.95 20.20
CA TRP A 251 16.88 -1.69 19.32
C TRP A 251 16.53 -1.59 17.83
N THR A 252 15.56 -0.75 17.46
CA THR A 252 14.99 -0.65 16.11
C THR A 252 15.95 -0.18 15.02
N GLY A 253 17.05 0.50 15.38
CA GLY A 253 18.08 0.96 14.44
C GLY A 253 19.31 0.06 14.32
N ILE A 254 19.31 -1.12 14.96
CA ILE A 254 20.50 -1.99 15.07
C ILE A 254 20.65 -2.92 13.84
N VAL A 255 19.63 -2.95 12.97
CA VAL A 255 19.53 -3.91 11.87
C VAL A 255 19.60 -3.16 10.54
N HIS A 256 20.77 -3.26 9.89
CA HIS A 256 21.02 -2.89 8.50
C HIS A 256 20.79 -1.41 8.11
N GLN A 257 21.85 -0.59 8.23
CA GLN A 257 22.09 0.63 7.45
C GLN A 257 21.23 1.87 7.70
N ASP A 258 20.15 1.79 8.47
CA ASP A 258 19.32 2.96 8.79
C ASP A 258 19.93 3.79 9.93
N CYS A 259 20.97 4.55 9.58
CA CYS A 259 21.34 5.85 10.15
C CYS A 259 21.29 5.97 11.68
N LEU A 260 22.11 5.14 12.34
CA LEU A 260 22.93 5.65 13.42
C LEU A 260 23.81 6.74 12.81
N ALA A 261 23.40 8.02 12.85
CA ALA A 261 24.20 9.13 12.32
C ALA A 261 25.59 9.07 12.99
N GLY A 262 26.57 8.56 12.24
CA GLY A 262 27.83 8.03 12.74
C GLY A 262 28.40 6.94 11.82
N GLU A 263 29.72 6.87 11.72
CA GLU A 263 30.39 5.86 10.89
C GLU A 263 29.97 4.46 11.37
N HIS A 264 29.34 3.63 10.53
CA HIS A 264 28.82 2.28 10.87
C HIS A 264 29.86 1.32 11.50
N ARG A 265 31.14 1.69 11.44
CA ARG A 265 32.28 0.97 12.03
C ARG A 265 32.64 1.47 13.43
N ASN A 266 32.09 2.61 13.84
CA ASN A 266 32.41 3.29 15.09
C ASN A 266 31.12 3.73 15.81
N LEU A 267 30.62 2.85 16.69
CA LEU A 267 29.45 3.11 17.54
C LEU A 267 29.62 4.34 18.44
N ASP A 268 30.85 4.76 18.69
CA ASP A 268 31.14 5.97 19.46
C ASP A 268 30.74 7.22 18.68
N ASN A 269 30.61 7.17 17.36
CA ASN A 269 30.17 8.33 16.57
C ASN A 269 28.66 8.39 16.38
N THR A 270 27.88 7.54 17.08
CA THR A 270 26.43 7.44 16.91
C THR A 270 25.66 8.27 17.92
N SER A 271 24.61 8.98 17.49
CA SER A 271 23.71 9.73 18.37
C SER A 271 22.85 8.77 19.21
N PRO A 272 23.06 8.66 20.54
CA PRO A 272 22.31 7.74 21.39
C PRO A 272 20.82 8.09 21.50
N ARG A 273 20.46 9.34 21.17
CA ARG A 273 19.12 9.89 21.41
C ARG A 273 18.04 9.29 20.49
N ARG A 274 18.38 8.88 19.26
CA ARG A 274 17.41 8.36 18.27
C ARG A 274 16.86 6.98 18.62
N TRP A 275 17.73 6.05 18.98
CA TRP A 275 17.31 4.71 19.34
C TRP A 275 16.70 4.70 20.75
N ALA A 276 17.14 5.58 21.65
CA ALA A 276 16.57 5.71 22.99
C ALA A 276 15.10 6.17 23.04
N ILE A 277 14.54 6.71 21.94
CA ILE A 277 13.14 7.18 21.86
C ILE A 277 12.14 6.09 22.26
N GLY A 278 12.40 4.84 21.83
CA GLY A 278 11.51 3.72 22.15
C GLY A 278 11.42 3.43 23.65
N GLY A 279 12.37 3.91 24.45
CA GLY A 279 12.38 3.78 25.91
C GLY A 279 11.78 4.97 26.66
N LEU A 280 11.29 6.00 25.98
CA LEU A 280 10.74 7.20 26.61
C LEU A 280 9.35 6.98 27.18
N ALA A 281 9.01 7.72 28.25
CA ALA A 281 7.68 7.66 28.83
C ALA A 281 6.62 8.16 27.82
N GLY A 282 5.57 7.37 27.63
CA GLY A 282 4.46 7.70 26.73
C GLY A 282 4.76 7.61 25.24
N ALA A 283 6.01 7.35 24.84
CA ALA A 283 6.35 7.12 23.45
C ALA A 283 5.79 5.77 22.97
N LEU A 284 5.16 5.76 21.80
CA LEU A 284 4.70 4.54 21.14
C LEU A 284 5.61 4.23 19.96
N THR A 285 6.10 2.99 19.90
CA THR A 285 6.90 2.49 18.78
C THR A 285 6.12 1.40 18.05
N LEU A 286 5.89 1.63 16.76
CA LEU A 286 5.16 0.74 15.85
C LEU A 286 6.12 0.18 14.80
N PHE A 287 6.21 -1.14 14.68
CA PHE A 287 6.91 -1.78 13.57
C PHE A 287 5.95 -1.89 12.42
N LEU A 288 6.36 -1.46 11.24
CA LEU A 288 5.63 -1.71 10.02
C LEU A 288 6.13 -3.02 9.42
N SER A 289 5.25 -4.00 9.25
CA SER A 289 5.53 -5.22 8.50
C SER A 289 4.69 -5.29 7.23
N ARG A 290 5.24 -5.98 6.23
CA ARG A 290 4.57 -6.37 4.99
C ARG A 290 4.69 -7.88 4.87
N ASP A 291 3.57 -8.59 4.89
CA ASP A 291 3.52 -10.05 4.83
C ASP A 291 4.45 -10.70 5.90
N GLY A 292 4.46 -10.14 7.12
CA GLY A 292 5.31 -10.59 8.24
C GLY A 292 6.78 -10.16 8.17
N ALA A 293 7.21 -9.47 7.11
CA ALA A 293 8.58 -8.95 6.98
C ALA A 293 8.66 -7.48 7.41
N TYR A 294 9.61 -7.16 8.30
CA TYR A 294 9.87 -5.79 8.77
C TYR A 294 10.20 -4.83 7.61
N GLN A 295 9.51 -3.69 7.56
CA GLN A 295 9.66 -2.63 6.55
C GLN A 295 10.07 -1.28 7.15
N GLY A 296 10.19 -1.19 8.48
CA GLY A 296 10.59 0.02 9.16
C GLY A 296 9.83 0.25 10.47
N VAL A 297 10.01 1.43 11.04
CA VAL A 297 9.43 1.82 12.33
C VAL A 297 8.80 3.20 12.26
N ILE A 298 7.74 3.39 13.03
CA ILE A 298 7.12 4.69 13.27
C ILE A 298 7.05 4.91 14.77
N ARG A 299 7.47 6.09 15.22
CA ARG A 299 7.47 6.50 16.62
C ARG A 299 6.54 7.68 16.80
N LEU A 300 5.72 7.60 17.83
CA LEU A 300 4.83 8.67 18.28
C LEU A 300 5.34 9.16 19.63
N ILE A 301 5.65 10.44 19.74
CA ILE A 301 6.30 11.00 20.92
C ILE A 301 5.41 12.12 21.46
N PRO A 302 4.79 11.94 22.64
CA PRO A 302 3.96 12.98 23.24
C PRO A 302 4.83 14.14 23.72
N MET A 303 4.37 15.36 23.45
CA MET A 303 5.06 16.58 23.83
C MET A 303 4.09 17.67 24.25
N GLN A 304 4.65 18.68 24.90
CA GLN A 304 4.02 19.92 25.28
C GLN A 304 4.64 21.05 24.46
N GLY A 305 3.84 21.70 23.63
CA GLY A 305 4.21 22.88 22.86
C GLY A 305 4.01 24.18 23.64
N PRO A 306 4.14 25.32 22.94
CA PRO A 306 3.82 26.64 23.49
C PRO A 306 2.40 26.66 24.07
N ASP A 307 2.20 27.45 25.13
CA ASP A 307 0.91 27.65 25.79
C ASP A 307 0.26 26.36 26.33
N ASP A 308 1.09 25.42 26.80
CA ASP A 308 0.68 24.11 27.35
C ASP A 308 -0.10 23.22 26.36
N GLN A 309 0.04 23.50 25.06
CA GLN A 309 -0.61 22.74 24.02
C GLN A 309 -0.05 21.32 23.94
N ARG A 310 -0.91 20.30 23.97
CA ARG A 310 -0.50 18.90 23.80
C ARG A 310 -0.39 18.55 22.33
N VAL A 311 0.72 17.93 21.94
CA VAL A 311 0.98 17.51 20.56
C VAL A 311 1.68 16.15 20.52
N VAL A 312 1.65 15.49 19.36
CA VAL A 312 2.37 14.24 19.12
C VAL A 312 3.37 14.43 17.99
N SER A 313 4.67 14.28 18.28
CA SER A 313 5.69 14.19 17.24
C SER A 313 5.59 12.86 16.54
N ILE A 314 5.67 12.87 15.21
CA ILE A 314 5.92 11.65 14.44
C ILE A 314 7.39 11.61 14.03
N ASP A 315 8.02 10.44 14.25
CA ASP A 315 9.30 10.07 13.66
C ASP A 315 9.12 8.75 12.89
N ALA A 316 9.23 8.81 11.56
CA ALA A 316 9.00 7.67 10.68
C ALA A 316 10.29 7.26 9.96
N CYS A 317 10.74 6.05 10.25
CA CYS A 317 11.87 5.38 9.62
C CYS A 317 11.36 4.14 8.86
N ALA A 318 10.49 4.37 7.88
CA ALA A 318 9.89 3.31 7.08
C ALA A 318 9.73 3.76 5.62
N PRO A 319 10.73 3.49 4.74
CA PRO A 319 10.69 3.89 3.32
C PRO A 319 9.43 3.44 2.58
N VAL A 320 8.85 2.32 3.01
CA VAL A 320 7.64 1.76 2.40
C VAL A 320 6.40 2.65 2.58
N LEU A 321 6.41 3.61 3.51
CA LEU A 321 5.30 4.55 3.70
C LEU A 321 5.02 5.42 2.47
N GLY A 322 6.02 5.59 1.58
CA GLY A 322 5.84 6.26 0.29
C GLY A 322 5.28 5.39 -0.82
N THR A 323 4.95 4.13 -0.52
CA THR A 323 4.25 3.28 -1.47
C THR A 323 2.86 3.88 -1.73
N GLN A 324 2.54 4.12 -2.99
CA GLN A 324 1.19 4.52 -3.36
C GLN A 324 0.22 3.38 -3.08
N VAL A 325 -0.95 3.71 -2.54
CA VAL A 325 -2.05 2.76 -2.37
C VAL A 325 -3.07 3.03 -3.46
N ASN A 326 -3.60 1.95 -4.04
CA ASN A 326 -4.50 2.00 -5.19
C ASN A 326 -5.96 2.23 -4.78
N VAL A 327 -6.22 3.32 -4.07
CA VAL A 327 -7.57 3.78 -3.73
C VAL A 327 -7.69 5.28 -4.01
N GLU A 328 -8.91 5.78 -4.28
CA GLU A 328 -9.14 7.19 -4.64
C GLU A 328 -8.60 8.15 -3.56
N LYS A 329 -8.80 7.75 -2.30
CA LYS A 329 -8.15 8.27 -1.09
C LYS A 329 -8.14 7.14 -0.06
N PRO A 330 -7.10 6.99 0.77
CA PRO A 330 -5.76 7.64 0.75
C PRO A 330 -4.94 7.35 -0.53
N LYS A 331 -3.96 8.16 -0.91
CA LYS A 331 -3.08 7.94 -2.09
C LYS A 331 -1.75 7.27 -1.76
N SER A 332 -1.33 7.29 -0.50
CA SER A 332 -0.11 6.65 -0.02
C SER A 332 -0.36 5.78 1.21
N LEU A 333 0.55 4.84 1.47
CA LEU A 333 0.50 4.01 2.68
C LEU A 333 0.62 4.89 3.94
N PHE A 334 1.40 5.98 3.88
CA PHE A 334 1.45 7.00 4.93
C PHE A 334 0.08 7.62 5.21
N GLU A 335 -0.67 8.00 4.17
CA GLU A 335 -1.99 8.61 4.36
C GLU A 335 -2.98 7.61 4.95
N ALA A 336 -2.97 6.37 4.45
CA ALA A 336 -3.80 5.30 5.00
C ALA A 336 -3.50 5.07 6.49
N TRP A 337 -2.21 5.03 6.81
CA TRP A 337 -1.71 4.94 8.17
C TRP A 337 -2.15 6.14 9.03
N LEU A 338 -2.02 7.36 8.53
CA LEU A 338 -2.33 8.58 9.29
C LEU A 338 -3.84 8.73 9.55
N VAL A 339 -4.67 8.38 8.57
CA VAL A 339 -6.13 8.33 8.74
C VAL A 339 -6.51 7.30 9.81
N ALA A 340 -5.95 6.09 9.72
CA ALA A 340 -6.16 5.06 10.74
C ALA A 340 -5.70 5.55 12.12
N LEU A 341 -4.56 6.24 12.21
CA LEU A 341 -4.04 6.77 13.47
C LEU A 341 -4.99 7.81 14.07
N VAL A 342 -5.38 8.85 13.33
CA VAL A 342 -6.19 9.97 13.84
C VAL A 342 -7.58 9.52 14.29
N SER A 343 -8.15 8.51 13.61
CA SER A 343 -9.42 7.89 14.01
C SER A 343 -9.35 7.14 15.34
N ASN A 344 -8.16 6.71 15.77
CA ASN A 344 -7.98 5.84 16.94
C ASN A 344 -7.24 6.50 18.11
N ILE A 345 -6.65 7.69 17.94
CA ILE A 345 -6.06 8.45 19.05
C ILE A 345 -7.07 9.41 19.71
N PRO A 346 -6.91 9.71 21.01
CA PRO A 346 -7.75 10.70 21.69
C PRO A 346 -7.72 12.07 21.00
N GLU A 347 -8.84 12.80 21.04
CA GLU A 347 -8.97 14.12 20.42
C GLU A 347 -7.89 15.11 20.89
N THR A 348 -7.52 15.02 22.17
CA THR A 348 -6.46 15.82 22.80
C THR A 348 -5.06 15.57 22.23
N LEU A 349 -4.87 14.51 21.44
CA LEU A 349 -3.61 14.11 20.81
C LEU A 349 -3.67 14.17 19.27
N ARG A 350 -4.77 14.66 18.67
CA ARG A 350 -4.92 14.80 17.22
C ARG A 350 -4.05 15.89 16.60
N ARG A 351 -3.43 16.75 17.41
CA ARG A 351 -2.44 17.73 16.95
C ARG A 351 -1.10 17.03 16.75
N ILE A 352 -0.99 16.41 15.59
CA ILE A 352 0.21 15.70 15.16
C ILE A 352 1.15 16.73 14.54
N VAL A 353 2.42 16.66 14.91
CA VAL A 353 3.45 17.60 14.47
C VAL A 353 4.65 16.86 13.89
N MET A 354 5.33 17.51 12.96
CA MET A 354 6.57 17.04 12.37
C MET A 354 7.50 18.24 12.15
N SER A 355 8.80 18.00 12.14
CA SER A 355 9.78 19.05 11.88
C SER A 355 10.39 18.99 10.48
N GLU A 356 10.82 20.16 10.03
CA GLU A 356 11.37 20.46 8.71
C GLU A 356 12.88 20.24 8.55
N SER A 357 13.62 19.57 9.47
CA SER A 357 15.08 19.39 9.26
C SER A 357 15.38 18.73 7.91
N THR A 358 16.38 19.31 7.21
CA THR A 358 16.81 18.99 5.84
C THR A 358 17.94 17.96 5.78
N ASP A 359 18.35 17.35 6.90
CA ASP A 359 19.52 16.47 6.92
C ASP A 359 19.32 15.13 6.19
N GLY A 360 20.31 14.81 5.35
CA GLY A 360 20.16 14.08 4.08
C GLY A 360 19.82 12.58 4.14
N ASP A 361 19.89 11.93 5.29
CA ASP A 361 19.71 10.48 5.39
C ASP A 361 18.26 10.04 5.68
N LEU A 362 17.42 10.94 6.22
CA LEU A 362 15.97 10.74 6.40
C LEU A 362 15.13 11.44 5.31
N ALA A 363 15.80 12.12 4.39
CA ALA A 363 15.18 12.89 3.31
C ALA A 363 14.20 12.07 2.46
N GLN A 364 14.40 10.75 2.31
CA GLN A 364 13.54 9.92 1.46
C GLN A 364 12.14 9.70 2.04
N VAL A 365 11.98 9.56 3.37
CA VAL A 365 10.66 9.38 4.00
C VAL A 365 10.03 10.73 4.29
N LYS A 366 10.83 11.72 4.70
CA LYS A 366 10.33 13.08 4.95
C LYS A 366 9.76 13.70 3.68
N GLN A 367 10.42 13.54 2.53
CA GLN A 367 9.92 14.05 1.26
C GLN A 367 8.58 13.40 0.87
N VAL A 368 8.45 12.09 1.06
CA VAL A 368 7.17 11.39 0.87
C VAL A 368 6.07 11.97 1.76
N ILE A 369 6.38 12.23 3.03
CA ILE A 369 5.42 12.83 3.96
C ILE A 369 5.09 14.25 3.49
N TRP A 370 6.09 15.07 3.13
CA TRP A 370 5.91 16.46 2.67
C TRP A 370 5.13 16.58 1.36
N GLU A 371 5.29 15.62 0.45
CA GLU A 371 4.57 15.57 -0.83
C GLU A 371 3.17 14.95 -0.69
N SER A 372 2.86 14.35 0.46
CA SER A 372 1.53 13.81 0.72
C SER A 372 0.50 14.94 0.76
N PRO A 373 -0.69 14.80 0.12
CA PRO A 373 -1.80 15.73 0.30
C PRO A 373 -2.28 15.88 1.75
N CYS A 374 -1.96 14.92 2.63
CA CYS A 374 -2.21 15.02 4.07
C CYS A 374 -1.14 15.83 4.81
N TYR A 375 -0.03 16.15 4.15
CA TYR A 375 0.86 17.21 4.56
C TYR A 375 0.43 18.49 3.86
N ARG A 376 -0.31 19.32 4.60
CA ARG A 376 -0.36 20.74 4.28
C ARG A 376 0.82 21.39 4.98
N GLU A 377 1.41 22.42 4.38
CA GLU A 377 2.26 23.37 5.10
C GLU A 377 1.46 23.84 6.32
N GLY A 378 1.71 23.19 7.46
CA GLY A 378 0.97 23.47 8.68
C GLY A 378 1.27 24.87 9.17
N LEU A 379 0.43 25.35 10.09
CA LEU A 379 0.76 26.52 10.90
C LEU A 379 2.18 26.32 11.46
N ASP A 380 3.07 27.30 11.23
CA ASP A 380 4.37 27.36 11.91
C ASP A 380 4.07 27.50 13.40
N LEU A 381 4.28 26.43 14.16
CA LEU A 381 4.02 26.41 15.60
C LEU A 381 5.21 26.93 16.41
N GLY A 382 6.25 27.43 15.73
CA GLY A 382 7.45 27.98 16.33
C GLY A 382 8.67 27.08 16.21
N ARG A 383 9.65 27.34 17.06
CA ARG A 383 10.94 26.66 17.05
C ARG A 383 10.91 25.44 17.98
N SER A 384 11.69 24.42 17.67
CA SER A 384 11.70 23.17 18.44
C SER A 384 12.10 23.33 19.91
N ASP A 385 12.89 24.34 20.25
CA ASP A 385 13.29 24.69 21.62
C ASP A 385 12.13 25.19 22.50
N GLN A 386 10.99 25.52 21.88
CA GLN A 386 9.76 25.90 22.56
C GLN A 386 8.89 24.69 22.94
N PHE A 387 9.24 23.50 22.45
CA PHE A 387 8.56 22.25 22.76
C PHE A 387 9.35 21.48 23.81
N ARG A 388 8.63 20.85 24.73
CA ARG A 388 9.20 20.03 25.80
C ARG A 388 8.56 18.66 25.80
N PHE A 389 9.31 17.68 26.28
CA PHE A 389 8.71 16.39 26.55
C PHE A 389 7.68 16.52 27.65
N SER A 390 6.57 15.80 27.51
CA SER A 390 5.51 15.80 28.53
C SER A 390 5.99 15.24 29.88
N ASP A 391 7.09 14.47 29.87
CA ASP A 391 7.77 14.01 31.07
C ASP A 391 9.15 14.71 31.24
N PRO A 392 9.33 15.53 32.29
CA PRO A 392 10.60 16.17 32.60
C PRO A 392 11.77 15.19 32.80
N LYS A 393 11.51 13.96 33.27
CA LYS A 393 12.55 12.92 33.42
C LYS A 393 13.02 12.41 32.06
N THR A 394 12.14 12.37 31.07
CA THR A 394 12.47 12.01 29.69
C THR A 394 13.42 13.05 29.07
N GLU A 395 13.16 14.34 29.30
CA GLU A 395 14.07 15.40 28.87
C GLU A 395 15.44 15.29 29.53
N GLN A 396 15.47 15.10 30.86
CA GLN A 396 16.70 14.87 31.62
C GLN A 396 17.46 13.65 31.08
N TYR A 397 16.76 12.55 30.82
CA TYR A 397 17.33 11.31 30.28
C TYR A 397 18.04 11.53 28.94
N LEU A 398 17.39 12.21 27.99
CA LEU A 398 18.02 12.48 26.70
C LEU A 398 19.21 13.44 26.82
N ARG A 399 19.16 14.38 27.77
CA ARG A 399 20.28 15.28 28.08
C ARG A 399 21.47 14.56 28.71
N THR A 400 21.28 13.50 29.49
CA THR A 400 22.36 12.74 30.15
C THR A 400 23.04 11.71 29.26
N LEU A 401 22.45 11.35 28.11
CA LEU A 401 23.10 10.44 27.16
C LEU A 401 24.41 11.07 26.65
N PRO A 402 25.55 10.37 26.73
CA PRO A 402 26.85 10.92 26.38
C PRO A 402 26.89 11.27 24.89
N LEU A 403 26.95 12.58 24.59
CA LEU A 403 27.28 13.08 23.26
C LEU A 403 28.78 12.93 23.07
N THR A 404 29.20 12.05 22.17
CA THR A 404 30.61 11.98 21.75
C THR A 404 31.00 13.24 20.98
N GLN A 405 32.30 13.53 20.85
CA GLN A 405 32.76 14.74 20.15
C GLN A 405 32.26 14.81 18.70
N ALA A 406 32.23 13.68 17.97
CA ALA A 406 31.61 13.62 16.64
C ALA A 406 30.10 13.88 16.69
N ALA A 407 29.40 13.33 17.70
CA ALA A 407 27.99 13.59 17.92
C ALA A 407 27.69 15.04 18.36
N ARG A 408 28.66 15.81 18.86
CA ARG A 408 28.51 17.27 19.11
C ARG A 408 28.61 18.10 17.84
N PHE A 409 29.50 17.73 16.92
CA PHE A 409 29.59 18.38 15.60
C PHE A 409 28.41 18.02 14.68
N HIS A 410 27.76 16.88 14.95
CA HIS A 410 26.61 16.37 14.19
C HIS A 410 25.26 16.55 14.91
N SER A 411 25.22 16.82 16.22
CA SER A 411 23.97 17.10 16.96
C SER A 411 23.30 18.38 16.50
N ASP A 412 24.09 19.29 15.94
CA ASP A 412 23.61 20.57 15.39
C ASP A 412 23.01 20.38 13.98
N SER A 413 22.99 19.15 13.45
CA SER A 413 22.60 18.87 12.05
C SER A 413 22.14 17.42 11.82
N PHE A 414 21.44 16.78 12.77
CA PHE A 414 20.79 15.49 12.48
C PHE A 414 19.48 15.27 13.24
N VAL A 415 18.40 15.19 12.43
CA VAL A 415 17.01 14.79 12.71
C VAL A 415 16.79 14.03 14.01
N THR A 416 16.28 14.73 15.01
CA THR A 416 15.36 14.15 16.02
C THR A 416 14.57 15.34 16.55
N ASP A 417 13.82 15.95 15.64
CA ASP A 417 13.75 17.39 15.66
C ASP A 417 12.90 17.99 16.78
N MET A 418 11.91 17.27 17.30
CA MET A 418 11.19 17.76 18.49
C MET A 418 11.73 17.18 19.79
N THR A 419 12.72 16.28 19.69
CA THR A 419 13.33 15.58 20.82
C THR A 419 14.74 16.10 21.17
N LEU A 420 15.27 17.00 20.35
CA LEU A 420 16.51 17.73 20.55
C LEU A 420 16.22 19.22 20.41
N HIS A 421 16.83 20.03 21.28
CA HIS A 421 16.88 21.49 21.11
C HIS A 421 17.39 21.86 19.71
N ASP A 422 16.79 22.88 19.08
CA ASP A 422 17.30 23.63 17.91
C ASP A 422 17.27 22.97 16.51
N SER A 423 16.22 22.23 16.16
CA SER A 423 16.11 21.52 14.88
C SER A 423 15.42 22.27 13.73
N GLY A 424 14.99 23.51 13.96
CA GLY A 424 14.27 24.32 12.99
C GLY A 424 12.78 24.50 13.31
N LYS A 425 11.96 24.65 12.28
CA LYS A 425 10.53 24.97 12.37
C LYS A 425 9.67 23.73 12.57
N ILE A 426 8.65 23.86 13.42
CA ILE A 426 7.67 22.81 13.69
C ILE A 426 6.38 23.09 12.94
N ARG A 427 5.87 22.09 12.22
CA ARG A 427 4.63 22.17 11.45
C ARG A 427 3.58 21.22 11.97
N LEU A 428 2.34 21.69 11.95
CA LEU A 428 1.16 20.87 12.18
C LEU A 428 0.88 19.97 10.96
N LEU A 429 0.63 18.69 11.20
CA LEU A 429 0.08 17.77 10.20
C LEU A 429 -1.45 17.82 10.29
N GLU A 430 -2.08 18.52 9.36
CA GLU A 430 -3.54 18.58 9.26
C GLU A 430 -4.06 17.50 8.32
N LEU A 431 -4.86 16.57 8.85
CA LEU A 431 -5.67 15.73 7.96
C LEU A 431 -6.67 16.61 7.20
N PRO A 432 -6.72 16.53 5.87
CA PRO A 432 -7.71 17.26 5.10
C PRO A 432 -9.12 16.87 5.57
N PRO A 433 -10.10 17.80 5.56
CA PRO A 433 -11.48 17.48 5.90
C PRO A 433 -12.08 16.32 5.10
N HIS A 434 -11.54 16.09 3.90
CA HIS A 434 -11.95 15.04 2.97
C HIS A 434 -11.19 13.71 3.11
N CYS A 435 -10.30 13.61 4.09
CA CYS A 435 -9.60 12.37 4.48
C CYS A 435 -10.23 11.71 5.72
N VAL A 436 -11.25 12.36 6.31
CA VAL A 436 -12.14 11.74 7.29
C VAL A 436 -13.23 11.03 6.48
N TRP A 437 -13.33 9.71 6.66
CA TRP A 437 -14.31 8.85 5.99
C TRP A 437 -15.75 9.23 6.30
#